data_AF-A0A970YD37-F1
#
_entry.id   AF-A0A970YD37-F1
#
_cell.length_a   1.000
_cell.length_b   1.000
_cell.length_c   1.000
_cell.angle_alpha   90.00
_cell.angle_beta   90.00
_cell.angle_gamma   90.00
#
_symmetry.space_group_name_H-M   'P 1'
#
loop_
_entity.id
_entity.type
_entity.pdbx_description
1 polymer ?
#
loop_
_entity_poly.entity_id
_entity_poly.type
_entity_poly.pdbx_seq_one_letter_code
_entity_poly.pdbx_strand_id
1 'polypeptide(L)'
;MAEVVNALPDEPLAAIRAKALATPERAVILVVPRGTRALQSPVGAKVLARTVLDYRLRLAIVTQDPETYAQMRAVGLSVFASVDRAEAARRWSTPPRSAGPENGRGQGLESVARAGRPDRQSMAERLLALGLLLVLLLAVGVGTAVLLPEATISVRPATQDLAAEVLLSVVTDLEEIDYESVAIPGRLVGTVITGTGSQATTSRRDIADAPASGTVLLINQRAMPVTVPAGTVVSTGSGVPVRFRTTAEAQLPGQSGASVTVPVEAMDPGPSGNVGTYLINRVEGALASQVGVMNEQPTSGGTMRQVGAV
;
A
#
# COMPACT_ATOMS: atom_id res chain seq x y z
N MET A 1 6.41 -34.68 -49.00
CA MET A 1 5.69 -34.99 -50.23
C MET A 1 5.00 -33.70 -50.63
N ALA A 2 3.78 -33.70 -51.15
CA ALA A 2 2.95 -32.49 -51.11
C ALA A 2 1.64 -32.85 -50.42
N GLU A 3 1.14 -31.95 -49.58
CA GLU A 3 -0.12 -32.17 -48.87
C GLU A 3 -1.29 -31.57 -49.66
N VAL A 4 -2.38 -32.33 -49.77
CA VAL A 4 -3.59 -31.91 -50.48
C VAL A 4 -4.53 -31.21 -49.51
N VAL A 5 -4.80 -29.94 -49.76
CA VAL A 5 -5.68 -29.08 -48.94
C VAL A 5 -6.91 -28.70 -49.77
N ASN A 6 -8.09 -28.97 -49.23
CA ASN A 6 -9.36 -28.65 -49.90
C ASN A 6 -9.94 -27.33 -49.38
N ALA A 7 -10.23 -26.40 -50.30
CA ALA A 7 -11.00 -25.21 -50.03
C ALA A 7 -12.50 -25.48 -50.19
N LEU A 8 -13.34 -24.81 -49.40
CA LEU A 8 -14.80 -24.85 -49.56
C LEU A 8 -15.29 -23.72 -50.50
N PRO A 9 -16.47 -23.87 -51.16
CA PRO A 9 -16.98 -22.88 -52.11
C PRO A 9 -17.16 -21.47 -51.54
N ASP A 10 -17.61 -21.32 -50.29
CA ASP A 10 -17.82 -20.00 -49.65
C ASP A 10 -16.73 -19.65 -48.62
N GLU A 11 -15.56 -20.30 -48.70
CA GLU A 11 -14.50 -20.08 -47.73
C GLU A 11 -13.83 -18.70 -47.91
N PRO A 12 -13.74 -17.87 -46.85
CA PRO A 12 -13.07 -16.58 -46.96
C PRO A 12 -11.57 -16.76 -47.22
N LEU A 13 -10.98 -15.81 -47.95
CA LEU A 13 -9.55 -15.81 -48.33
C LEU A 13 -8.61 -16.03 -47.12
N ALA A 14 -8.98 -15.51 -45.95
CA ALA A 14 -8.22 -15.68 -44.71
C ALA A 14 -8.17 -17.14 -44.23
N ALA A 15 -9.27 -17.88 -44.36
CA ALA A 15 -9.34 -19.29 -43.96
C ALA A 15 -8.58 -20.19 -44.95
N ILE A 16 -8.71 -19.92 -46.25
CA ILE A 16 -7.90 -20.60 -47.29
C ILE A 16 -6.41 -20.37 -47.05
N ARG A 17 -6.01 -19.13 -46.73
CA ARG A 17 -4.63 -18.78 -46.40
C ARG A 17 -4.15 -19.49 -45.14
N ALA A 18 -4.97 -19.54 -44.09
CA ALA A 18 -4.64 -20.21 -42.84
C ALA A 18 -4.43 -21.72 -43.06
N LYS A 19 -5.29 -22.38 -43.83
CA LYS A 19 -5.14 -23.80 -44.18
C LYS A 19 -3.87 -24.07 -44.98
N ALA A 20 -3.53 -23.21 -45.94
CA ALA A 20 -2.29 -23.35 -46.72
C ALA A 20 -1.02 -23.13 -45.88
N LEU A 21 -1.11 -22.40 -44.77
CA LEU A 21 0.00 -22.14 -43.84
C LEU A 21 0.09 -23.17 -42.71
N ALA A 22 -1.04 -23.77 -42.31
CA ALA A 22 -1.11 -24.76 -41.25
C ALA A 22 -0.48 -26.11 -41.66
N THR A 23 -0.21 -26.30 -42.94
CA THR A 23 0.43 -27.49 -43.50
C THR A 23 1.92 -27.57 -43.08
N PRO A 24 2.37 -28.68 -42.46
CA PRO A 24 3.78 -28.87 -42.09
C PRO A 24 4.70 -28.99 -43.31
N GLU A 25 4.18 -29.42 -44.46
CA GLU A 25 4.95 -29.50 -45.70
C GLU A 25 4.99 -28.16 -46.44
N ARG A 26 6.19 -27.72 -46.85
CA ARG A 26 6.37 -26.50 -47.68
C ARG A 26 5.86 -26.65 -49.12
N ALA A 27 5.16 -27.74 -49.44
CA ALA A 27 4.57 -28.01 -50.74
C ALA A 27 3.09 -28.38 -50.54
N VAL A 28 2.21 -27.54 -51.09
CA VAL A 28 0.76 -27.63 -50.90
C VAL A 28 0.05 -27.70 -52.25
N ILE A 29 -0.87 -28.66 -52.40
CA ILE A 29 -1.81 -28.73 -53.51
C ILE A 29 -3.15 -28.21 -53.00
N LEU A 30 -3.55 -27.01 -53.42
CA LEU A 30 -4.82 -26.41 -53.02
C LEU A 30 -5.90 -26.74 -54.04
N VAL A 31 -6.87 -27.57 -53.64
CA VAL A 31 -8.03 -27.91 -54.46
C VAL A 31 -9.11 -26.87 -54.22
N VAL A 32 -9.44 -26.13 -55.27
CA VAL A 32 -10.42 -25.03 -55.26
C VAL A 32 -11.65 -25.46 -56.06
N PRO A 33 -12.80 -25.71 -55.39
CA PRO A 33 -14.04 -26.07 -56.08
C PRO A 33 -14.58 -24.89 -56.91
N ARG A 34 -15.55 -25.18 -57.77
CA ARG A 34 -16.22 -24.12 -58.55
C ARG A 34 -17.00 -23.20 -57.62
N GLY A 35 -16.94 -21.89 -57.89
CA GLY A 35 -17.70 -20.89 -57.14
C GLY A 35 -16.96 -20.23 -55.97
N THR A 36 -15.68 -20.50 -55.76
CA THR A 36 -14.87 -19.82 -54.72
C THR A 36 -14.61 -18.35 -55.07
N ARG A 37 -15.56 -17.48 -54.73
CA ARG A 37 -15.55 -16.03 -55.03
C ARG A 37 -14.28 -15.33 -54.55
N ALA A 38 -13.73 -15.77 -53.43
CA ALA A 38 -12.51 -15.22 -52.85
C ALA A 38 -11.29 -15.30 -53.79
N LEU A 39 -11.26 -16.31 -54.68
CA LEU A 39 -10.13 -16.58 -55.59
C LEU A 39 -10.42 -16.20 -57.05
N GLN A 40 -11.68 -15.87 -57.38
CA GLN A 40 -12.08 -15.28 -58.66
C GLN A 40 -11.69 -13.81 -58.79
N SER A 41 -11.42 -13.14 -57.67
CA SER A 41 -10.97 -11.74 -57.64
C SER A 41 -9.45 -11.63 -57.88
N PRO A 42 -8.98 -10.62 -58.66
CA PRO A 42 -7.54 -10.34 -58.83
C PRO A 42 -6.83 -10.05 -57.50
N VAL A 43 -7.57 -9.54 -56.51
CA VAL A 43 -7.02 -9.28 -55.17
C VAL A 43 -6.71 -10.60 -54.46
N GLY A 44 -7.61 -11.58 -54.54
CA GLY A 44 -7.42 -12.90 -53.92
C GLY A 44 -6.20 -13.63 -54.48
N ALA A 45 -6.05 -13.63 -55.80
CA ALA A 45 -4.89 -14.23 -56.46
C ALA A 45 -3.57 -13.56 -56.07
N LYS A 46 -3.53 -12.21 -55.98
CA LYS A 46 -2.33 -11.47 -55.55
C LYS A 46 -1.96 -11.74 -54.10
N VAL A 47 -2.96 -11.81 -53.20
CA VAL A 47 -2.73 -12.14 -51.78
C VAL A 47 -2.16 -13.56 -51.64
N LEU A 48 -2.68 -14.51 -52.41
CA LEU A 48 -2.17 -15.88 -52.39
C LEU A 48 -0.75 -15.96 -52.97
N ALA A 49 -0.50 -15.32 -54.12
CA ALA A 49 0.84 -15.22 -54.72
C ALA A 49 1.86 -14.58 -53.77
N ARG A 50 1.47 -13.52 -53.05
CA ARG A 50 2.30 -12.90 -52.03
C ARG A 50 2.55 -13.83 -50.84
N THR A 51 1.54 -14.57 -50.38
CA THR A 51 1.70 -15.56 -49.31
C THR A 51 2.72 -16.64 -49.71
N VAL A 52 2.67 -17.11 -50.96
CA VAL A 52 3.62 -18.07 -51.51
C VAL A 52 5.05 -17.53 -51.50
N LEU A 53 5.23 -16.25 -51.87
CA LEU A 53 6.54 -15.57 -51.84
C LEU A 53 7.07 -15.32 -50.44
N ASP A 54 6.22 -14.81 -49.54
CA ASP A 54 6.58 -14.42 -48.17
C ASP A 54 6.99 -15.65 -47.35
N TYR A 55 6.27 -16.75 -47.48
CA TYR A 55 6.50 -17.98 -46.71
C TYR A 55 7.32 -19.04 -47.48
N ARG A 56 7.81 -18.71 -48.69
CA ARG A 56 8.53 -19.62 -49.60
C ARG A 56 7.82 -20.97 -49.78
N LEU A 57 6.50 -20.93 -49.89
CA LEU A 57 5.68 -22.10 -50.13
C LEU A 57 5.80 -22.50 -51.60
N ARG A 58 5.69 -23.80 -51.89
CA ARG A 58 5.45 -24.30 -53.24
C ARG A 58 3.97 -24.62 -53.31
N LEU A 59 3.22 -23.84 -54.09
CA LEU A 59 1.76 -23.96 -54.19
C LEU A 59 1.37 -24.34 -55.61
N ALA A 60 0.61 -25.44 -55.74
CA ALA A 60 -0.13 -25.78 -56.96
C ALA A 60 -1.63 -25.59 -56.71
N ILE A 61 -2.32 -24.97 -57.66
CA ILE A 61 -3.77 -24.80 -57.60
C ILE A 61 -4.43 -25.85 -58.47
N VAL A 62 -5.43 -26.56 -57.94
CA VAL A 62 -6.28 -27.46 -58.72
C VAL A 62 -7.67 -26.86 -58.80
N THR A 63 -8.10 -26.44 -59.99
CA THR A 63 -9.45 -25.87 -60.17
C THR A 63 -10.03 -26.23 -61.54
N GLN A 64 -11.35 -26.32 -61.59
CA GLN A 64 -12.12 -26.45 -62.84
C GLN A 64 -12.88 -25.16 -63.18
N ASP A 65 -12.69 -24.09 -62.41
CA ASP A 65 -13.36 -22.82 -62.61
C ASP A 65 -12.53 -21.90 -63.53
N PRO A 66 -13.06 -21.45 -64.69
CA PRO A 66 -12.31 -20.63 -65.66
C PRO A 66 -11.83 -19.30 -65.10
N GLU A 67 -12.62 -18.65 -64.24
CA GLU A 67 -12.27 -17.34 -63.66
C GLU A 67 -11.11 -17.48 -62.67
N THR A 68 -11.20 -18.43 -61.74
CA THR A 68 -10.11 -18.74 -60.81
C THR A 68 -8.85 -19.16 -61.56
N TYR A 69 -8.97 -19.96 -62.62
CA TYR A 69 -7.84 -20.35 -63.48
C TYR A 69 -7.13 -19.13 -64.10
N ALA A 70 -7.90 -18.19 -64.67
CA ALA A 70 -7.35 -16.99 -65.30
C ALA A 70 -6.59 -16.12 -64.29
N GLN A 71 -7.15 -15.89 -63.10
CA GLN A 71 -6.53 -15.06 -62.08
C GLN A 71 -5.25 -15.70 -61.50
N MET A 72 -5.27 -17.00 -61.21
CA MET A 72 -4.10 -17.70 -60.67
C MET A 72 -2.96 -17.77 -61.67
N ARG A 73 -3.28 -17.95 -62.97
CA ARG A 73 -2.27 -17.93 -64.03
C ARG A 73 -1.72 -16.52 -64.26
N ALA A 74 -2.54 -15.47 -64.16
CA ALA A 74 -2.13 -14.09 -64.33
C ALA A 74 -1.08 -13.65 -63.30
N VAL A 75 -1.13 -14.20 -62.08
CA VAL A 75 -0.11 -13.94 -61.05
C VAL A 75 1.11 -14.84 -61.15
N GLY A 76 1.12 -15.83 -62.06
CA GLY A 76 2.27 -16.72 -62.29
C GLY A 76 2.29 -18.00 -61.43
N LEU A 77 1.16 -18.40 -60.84
CA LEU A 77 1.02 -19.68 -60.13
C LEU A 77 0.75 -20.84 -61.11
N SER A 78 1.14 -22.06 -60.72
CA SER A 78 0.85 -23.27 -61.51
C SER A 78 -0.57 -23.76 -61.21
N VAL A 79 -1.39 -23.89 -62.26
CA VAL A 79 -2.79 -24.31 -62.17
C VAL A 79 -3.01 -25.60 -62.96
N PHE A 80 -3.68 -26.57 -62.35
CA PHE A 80 -3.95 -27.89 -62.91
C PHE A 80 -5.45 -28.22 -62.85
N ALA A 81 -5.90 -29.11 -63.73
CA ALA A 81 -7.30 -29.55 -63.80
C ALA A 81 -7.64 -30.72 -62.84
N SER A 82 -6.62 -31.44 -62.34
CA SER A 82 -6.76 -32.55 -61.40
C SER A 82 -5.56 -32.65 -60.46
N VAL A 83 -5.76 -33.29 -59.30
CA VAL A 83 -4.72 -33.53 -58.29
C VAL A 83 -3.60 -34.42 -58.85
N ASP A 84 -3.94 -35.50 -59.56
CA ASP A 84 -2.96 -36.43 -60.16
C ASP A 84 -1.97 -35.72 -61.10
N ARG A 85 -2.45 -34.73 -61.87
CA ARG A 85 -1.59 -33.93 -62.75
C ARG A 85 -0.69 -32.97 -61.98
N ALA A 86 -1.18 -32.43 -60.87
CA ALA A 86 -0.40 -31.54 -60.01
C ALA A 86 0.76 -32.31 -59.35
N GLU A 87 0.52 -33.54 -58.90
CA GLU A 87 1.55 -34.42 -58.33
C GLU A 87 2.58 -34.85 -59.37
N ALA A 88 2.13 -35.23 -60.57
CA ALA A 88 3.01 -35.67 -61.67
C ALA A 88 4.00 -34.59 -62.14
N ALA A 89 3.63 -33.30 -62.04
CA ALA A 89 4.43 -32.21 -62.57
C ALA A 89 5.78 -32.00 -61.85
N ARG A 90 5.96 -32.50 -60.61
CA ARG A 90 7.17 -32.45 -59.74
C ARG A 90 7.85 -31.09 -59.50
N ARG A 91 7.62 -30.06 -60.34
CA ARG A 91 8.15 -28.69 -60.24
C ARG A 91 7.02 -27.71 -60.57
N TRP A 92 6.63 -26.91 -59.59
CA TRP A 92 5.63 -25.86 -59.77
C TRP A 92 6.31 -24.50 -59.89
N SER A 93 5.80 -23.68 -60.81
CA SER A 93 6.22 -22.30 -61.00
C SER A 93 5.84 -21.45 -59.80
N THR A 94 6.80 -20.67 -59.31
CA THR A 94 6.60 -19.63 -58.30
C THR A 94 6.34 -18.30 -59.02
N PRO A 95 5.39 -17.48 -58.54
CA PRO A 95 5.09 -16.18 -59.14
C PRO A 95 6.35 -15.28 -59.14
N PRO A 96 6.59 -14.48 -60.19
CA PRO A 96 7.73 -13.57 -60.22
C PRO A 96 7.59 -12.48 -59.15
N ARG A 97 8.71 -12.14 -58.50
CA ARG A 97 8.77 -11.13 -57.41
C ARG A 97 8.32 -9.73 -57.87
N SER A 98 8.26 -9.50 -59.18
CA SER A 98 7.81 -8.28 -59.85
C SER A 98 6.29 -8.21 -60.10
N ALA A 99 5.48 -9.19 -59.68
CA ALA A 99 4.01 -9.14 -59.74
C ALA A 99 3.39 -8.18 -58.69
N GLY A 100 3.98 -6.99 -58.53
CA GLY A 100 3.36 -5.85 -57.88
C GLY A 100 2.31 -5.19 -58.78
N PRO A 101 1.57 -4.19 -58.31
CA PRO A 101 0.54 -3.53 -59.10
C PRO A 101 1.17 -2.70 -60.23
N GLU A 102 1.47 -3.33 -61.36
CA GLU A 102 1.64 -2.59 -62.61
C GLU A 102 0.28 -2.08 -63.04
N ASN A 103 0.12 -0.77 -62.90
CA ASN A 103 -1.03 -0.01 -63.35
C ASN A 103 -1.25 -0.26 -64.83
N GLY A 104 -2.46 -0.68 -65.18
CA GLY A 104 -2.88 -0.90 -66.55
C GLY A 104 -2.72 0.36 -67.40
N ARG A 105 -1.72 0.34 -68.27
CA ARG A 105 -1.71 1.12 -69.51
C ARG A 105 -1.66 0.15 -70.67
N GLY A 106 -2.84 -0.36 -70.99
CA GLY A 106 -3.11 -0.88 -72.32
C GLY A 106 -3.37 0.29 -73.28
N GLN A 107 -2.82 0.12 -74.48
CA GLN A 107 -3.36 0.54 -75.78
C GLN A 107 -3.07 1.96 -76.32
N GLY A 108 -2.72 1.95 -77.61
CA GLY A 108 -2.44 3.10 -78.48
C GLY A 108 -1.01 3.01 -79.02
N LEU A 109 -0.72 2.33 -80.14
CA LEU A 109 -0.87 2.87 -81.51
C LEU A 109 -0.22 4.29 -81.56
N GLU A 110 0.82 4.64 -82.32
CA GLU A 110 1.22 4.26 -83.66
C GLU A 110 2.68 4.69 -83.90
N SER A 111 3.29 4.02 -84.88
CA SER A 111 4.50 4.38 -85.61
C SER A 111 4.60 5.85 -86.03
N VAL A 112 5.78 6.47 -85.92
CA VAL A 112 6.52 7.06 -87.07
C VAL A 112 8.01 7.13 -86.72
N ALA A 113 8.81 6.33 -87.42
CA ALA A 113 10.25 6.56 -87.54
C ALA A 113 10.50 7.77 -88.45
N ARG A 114 11.31 8.75 -88.01
CA ARG A 114 12.07 9.61 -88.93
C ARG A 114 13.45 9.98 -88.37
N ALA A 115 14.44 9.40 -89.03
CA ALA A 115 15.72 9.92 -89.50
C ALA A 115 16.24 11.25 -88.91
N GLY A 116 17.48 11.17 -88.39
CA GLY A 116 18.25 12.30 -87.91
C GLY A 116 18.83 13.21 -89.00
N ARG A 117 19.17 14.42 -88.56
CA ARG A 117 20.05 15.39 -89.22
C ARG A 117 21.16 15.76 -88.24
N PRO A 118 22.46 15.80 -88.62
CA PRO A 118 23.50 16.31 -87.74
C PRO A 118 23.47 17.84 -87.76
N ASP A 119 23.30 18.45 -86.60
CA ASP A 119 23.22 19.90 -86.41
C ASP A 119 24.63 20.50 -86.28
N ARG A 120 25.00 21.40 -87.19
CA ARG A 120 26.24 22.19 -87.14
C ARG A 120 26.00 23.39 -86.23
N GLN A 121 26.00 23.16 -84.91
CA GLN A 121 25.90 24.26 -83.94
C GLN A 121 27.25 25.00 -83.81
N SER A 122 27.16 26.33 -83.89
CA SER A 122 28.30 27.25 -83.79
C SER A 122 28.89 27.25 -82.37
N MET A 123 30.18 27.58 -82.23
CA MET A 123 30.87 27.55 -80.92
C MET A 123 30.21 28.45 -79.86
N ALA A 124 29.55 29.53 -80.29
CA ALA A 124 28.77 30.43 -79.44
C ALA A 124 27.51 29.76 -78.87
N GLU A 125 26.78 28.96 -79.66
CA GLU A 125 25.62 28.21 -79.18
C GLU A 125 26.03 27.12 -78.19
N ARG A 126 27.20 26.50 -78.38
CA ARG A 126 27.75 25.53 -77.41
C ARG A 126 28.12 26.19 -76.09
N LEU A 127 28.69 27.39 -76.10
CA LEU A 127 29.01 28.15 -74.89
C LEU A 127 27.74 28.63 -74.18
N LEU A 128 26.72 29.06 -74.92
CA LEU A 128 25.43 29.47 -74.36
C LEU A 128 24.65 28.28 -73.80
N ALA A 129 24.64 27.15 -74.51
CA ALA A 129 24.07 25.89 -74.01
C ALA A 129 24.81 25.37 -72.77
N LEU A 130 26.14 25.47 -72.74
CA LEU A 130 26.93 25.10 -71.56
C LEU A 130 26.67 26.04 -70.38
N GLY A 131 26.53 27.34 -70.63
CA GLY A 131 26.14 28.33 -69.62
C GLY A 131 24.73 28.06 -69.06
N LEU A 132 23.76 27.77 -69.94
CA LEU A 132 22.39 27.43 -69.55
C LEU A 132 22.35 26.10 -68.76
N LEU A 133 23.14 25.10 -69.17
CA LEU A 133 23.30 23.84 -68.45
C LEU A 133 23.90 24.07 -67.06
N LEU A 134 24.92 24.91 -66.94
CA LEU A 134 25.55 25.25 -65.67
C LEU A 134 24.55 25.97 -64.74
N VAL A 135 23.78 26.92 -65.27
CA VAL A 135 22.74 27.63 -64.53
C VAL A 135 21.63 26.65 -64.09
N LEU A 136 21.22 25.73 -64.96
CA LEU A 136 20.23 24.70 -64.63
C LEU A 136 20.75 23.78 -63.52
N LEU A 137 22.00 23.33 -63.60
CA LEU A 137 22.63 22.49 -62.57
C LEU A 137 22.74 23.23 -61.24
N LEU A 138 23.08 24.52 -61.27
CA LEU A 138 23.17 25.34 -60.05
C LEU A 138 21.78 25.57 -59.45
N ALA A 139 20.76 25.83 -60.27
CA ALA A 139 19.38 25.96 -59.83
C ALA A 139 18.84 24.66 -59.22
N VAL A 140 19.16 23.50 -59.82
CA VAL A 140 18.83 22.19 -59.24
C VAL A 140 19.58 21.98 -57.92
N GLY A 141 20.86 22.31 -57.85
CA GLY A 141 21.66 22.19 -56.62
C GLY A 141 21.12 23.04 -55.47
N VAL A 142 20.84 24.33 -55.71
CA VAL A 142 20.23 25.22 -54.73
C VAL A 142 18.82 24.74 -54.37
N GLY A 143 18.03 24.30 -55.35
CA GLY A 143 16.74 23.68 -55.12
C GLY A 143 16.85 22.51 -54.15
N THR A 144 17.76 21.56 -54.42
CA THR A 144 17.97 20.42 -53.52
C THR A 144 18.41 20.83 -52.12
N ALA A 145 19.31 21.81 -51.99
CA ALA A 145 19.80 22.27 -50.69
C ALA A 145 18.73 23.00 -49.86
N VAL A 146 17.85 23.77 -50.50
CA VAL A 146 16.73 24.46 -49.82
C VAL A 146 15.59 23.49 -49.51
N LEU A 147 15.38 22.49 -50.37
CA LEU A 147 14.40 21.43 -50.13
C LEU A 147 14.91 20.32 -49.19
N LEU A 148 16.15 20.38 -48.69
CA LEU A 148 16.64 19.45 -47.68
C LEU A 148 15.86 19.68 -46.38
N PRO A 149 14.97 18.75 -45.97
CA PRO A 149 14.18 18.96 -44.77
C PRO A 149 15.06 18.70 -43.54
N GLU A 150 15.23 19.72 -42.71
CA GLU A 150 15.87 19.56 -41.40
C GLU A 150 14.87 18.89 -40.44
N ALA A 151 15.20 17.67 -40.00
CA ALA A 151 14.35 16.88 -39.12
C ALA A 151 14.86 16.96 -37.68
N THR A 152 14.31 17.88 -36.89
CA THR A 152 14.60 17.96 -35.45
C THR A 152 13.81 16.89 -34.71
N ILE A 153 14.49 15.81 -34.31
CA ILE A 153 13.89 14.72 -33.53
C ILE A 153 13.87 15.14 -32.06
N SER A 154 12.74 15.66 -31.58
CA SER A 154 12.55 15.93 -30.16
C SER A 154 12.03 14.69 -29.44
N VAL A 155 12.91 13.97 -28.76
CA VAL A 155 12.50 12.87 -27.87
C VAL A 155 12.07 13.49 -26.53
N ARG A 156 10.77 13.51 -26.28
CA ARG A 156 10.23 13.76 -24.93
C ARG A 156 9.89 12.41 -24.31
N PRO A 157 10.58 11.98 -23.23
CA PRO A 157 10.23 10.75 -22.55
C PRO A 157 8.81 10.88 -21.99
N ALA A 158 7.96 9.91 -22.31
CA ALA A 158 6.65 9.78 -21.68
C ALA A 158 6.85 9.22 -20.28
N THR A 159 6.65 10.06 -19.26
CA THR A 159 6.61 9.63 -17.86
C THR A 159 5.18 9.21 -17.54
N GLN A 160 5.00 7.97 -17.08
CA GLN A 160 3.76 7.53 -16.47
C GLN A 160 3.97 7.45 -14.97
N ASP A 161 3.07 8.10 -14.22
CA ASP A 161 3.06 7.97 -12.76
C ASP A 161 2.54 6.58 -12.41
N LEU A 162 3.44 5.70 -11.97
CA LEU A 162 3.09 4.36 -11.52
C LEU A 162 2.58 4.46 -10.07
N ALA A 163 1.25 4.56 -9.93
CA ALA A 163 0.59 4.44 -8.64
C ALA A 163 0.44 2.95 -8.29
N ALA A 164 1.28 2.47 -7.36
CA ALA A 164 1.14 1.15 -6.77
C ALA A 164 0.49 1.30 -5.38
N GLU A 165 -0.64 0.63 -5.17
CA GLU A 165 -1.22 0.49 -3.83
C GLU A 165 -0.47 -0.62 -3.10
N VAL A 166 0.40 -0.24 -2.16
CA VAL A 166 1.11 -1.19 -1.30
C VAL A 166 0.32 -1.31 0.00
N LEU A 167 -0.13 -2.53 0.32
CA LEU A 167 -0.72 -2.86 1.62
C LEU A 167 0.41 -3.07 2.62
N LEU A 168 0.69 -2.07 3.46
CA LEU A 168 1.70 -2.16 4.52
C LEU A 168 1.06 -2.58 5.84
N SER A 169 1.72 -3.48 6.56
CA SER A 169 1.32 -3.86 7.92
C SER A 169 2.16 -3.10 8.95
N VAL A 170 1.51 -2.55 9.98
CA VAL A 170 2.21 -1.85 11.07
C VAL A 170 2.22 -2.75 12.29
N VAL A 171 3.40 -3.23 12.69
CA VAL A 171 3.58 -4.19 13.78
C VAL A 171 4.41 -3.54 14.88
N THR A 172 3.97 -3.65 16.13
CA THR A 172 4.59 -2.95 17.27
C THR A 172 5.83 -3.64 17.83
N ASP A 173 6.06 -4.90 17.43
CA ASP A 173 7.12 -5.77 17.95
C ASP A 173 8.36 -5.84 17.02
N LEU A 174 8.40 -5.06 15.93
CA LEU A 174 9.58 -4.94 15.05
C LEU A 174 10.47 -3.77 15.48
N GLU A 175 11.79 -3.96 15.44
CA GLU A 175 12.80 -2.90 15.64
C GLU A 175 13.29 -2.30 14.32
N GLU A 176 13.25 -3.08 13.23
CA GLU A 176 13.73 -2.70 11.91
C GLU A 176 12.68 -3.00 10.84
N ILE A 177 12.81 -2.43 9.64
CA ILE A 177 11.83 -2.64 8.56
C ILE A 177 12.02 -4.04 7.97
N ASP A 178 10.95 -4.84 7.96
CA ASP A 178 10.94 -6.13 7.29
C ASP A 178 10.38 -6.00 5.86
N TYR A 179 11.28 -6.09 4.89
CA TYR A 179 10.97 -6.01 3.46
C TYR A 179 10.32 -7.28 2.92
N GLU A 180 10.47 -8.43 3.60
CA GLU A 180 9.94 -9.72 3.16
C GLU A 180 8.46 -9.87 3.53
N SER A 181 8.10 -9.44 4.75
CA SER A 181 6.70 -9.43 5.23
C SER A 181 5.95 -8.11 5.00
N VAL A 182 6.62 -7.09 4.44
CA VAL A 182 6.07 -5.74 4.23
C VAL A 182 5.52 -5.16 5.55
N ALA A 183 6.28 -5.36 6.62
CA ALA A 183 5.95 -4.91 7.97
C ALA A 183 6.85 -3.76 8.42
N ILE A 184 6.24 -2.69 8.93
CA ILE A 184 6.94 -1.51 9.43
C ILE A 184 6.79 -1.43 10.94
N PRO A 185 7.86 -1.07 11.69
CA PRO A 185 7.80 -0.87 13.12
C PRO A 185 6.79 0.23 13.49
N GLY A 186 5.77 -0.15 14.26
CA GLY A 186 4.77 0.74 14.84
C GLY A 186 5.15 1.15 16.26
N ARG A 187 4.88 2.40 16.63
CA ARG A 187 5.01 2.86 18.02
C ARG A 187 3.64 3.15 18.60
N LEU A 188 3.28 2.48 19.69
CA LEU A 188 2.09 2.81 20.47
C LEU A 188 2.27 4.17 21.15
N VAL A 189 1.54 5.17 20.67
CA VAL A 189 1.41 6.46 21.35
C VAL A 189 0.11 6.42 22.16
N GLY A 190 0.21 5.93 23.39
CA GLY A 190 -0.90 5.98 24.33
C GLY A 190 -1.02 7.36 24.96
N THR A 191 -2.25 7.88 25.07
CA THR A 191 -2.55 9.00 25.97
C THR A 191 -3.16 8.44 27.24
N VAL A 192 -2.56 8.77 28.38
CA VAL A 192 -3.12 8.40 29.68
C VAL A 192 -4.30 9.34 29.95
N ILE A 193 -5.51 8.82 29.79
CA ILE A 193 -6.73 9.54 30.16
C ILE A 193 -7.03 9.20 31.62
N THR A 194 -6.66 10.10 32.54
CA THR A 194 -7.05 10.02 33.94
C THR A 194 -8.47 10.57 34.11
N GLY A 195 -9.43 9.67 34.31
CA GLY A 195 -10.81 10.01 34.66
C GLY A 195 -11.07 9.71 36.14
N THR A 196 -11.58 10.69 36.89
CA THR A 196 -12.09 10.47 38.26
C THR A 196 -13.60 10.29 38.21
N GLY A 197 -14.08 9.08 38.49
CA GLY A 197 -15.49 8.78 38.70
C GLY A 197 -15.78 8.66 40.19
N SER A 198 -16.73 9.44 40.71
CA SER A 198 -17.28 9.25 42.05
C SER A 198 -18.60 8.52 41.94
N GLN A 199 -18.69 7.34 42.52
CA GLN A 199 -19.92 6.55 42.59
C GLN A 199 -20.44 6.59 44.02
N ALA A 200 -21.71 6.92 44.21
CA ALA A 200 -22.32 6.94 45.54
C ALA A 200 -22.34 5.51 46.10
N THR A 201 -21.49 5.22 47.07
CA THR A 201 -21.51 3.96 47.82
C THR A 201 -22.79 3.91 48.66
N THR A 202 -23.59 2.86 48.50
CA THR A 202 -24.83 2.67 49.28
C THR A 202 -24.56 2.29 50.74
N SER A 203 -23.35 1.80 51.02
CA SER A 203 -22.94 1.34 52.35
C SER A 203 -22.02 2.35 53.03
N ARG A 204 -22.41 2.81 54.22
CA ARG A 204 -21.62 3.69 55.08
C ARG A 204 -20.81 2.84 56.06
N ARG A 205 -19.51 3.10 56.18
CA ARG A 205 -18.66 2.54 57.23
C ARG A 205 -18.03 3.68 58.01
N ASP A 206 -18.31 3.73 59.30
CA ASP A 206 -17.70 4.69 60.20
C ASP A 206 -16.26 4.23 60.51
N ILE A 207 -15.27 5.05 60.18
CA ILE A 207 -13.87 4.85 60.57
C ILE A 207 -13.50 5.92 61.59
N ALA A 208 -12.76 5.53 62.63
CA ALA A 208 -12.21 6.46 63.60
C ALA A 208 -11.17 7.38 62.94
N ASP A 209 -11.35 8.71 63.07
CA ASP A 209 -10.61 9.71 62.29
C ASP A 209 -9.58 10.46 63.15
N ALA A 210 -10.03 11.07 64.25
CA ALA A 210 -9.18 11.82 65.16
C ALA A 210 -9.20 11.24 66.59
N PRO A 211 -8.06 11.26 67.31
CA PRO A 211 -8.01 10.93 68.72
C PRO A 211 -8.60 12.05 69.57
N ALA A 212 -9.24 11.69 70.69
CA ALA A 212 -9.69 12.66 71.67
C ALA A 212 -8.51 13.26 72.43
N SER A 213 -8.59 14.55 72.75
CA SER A 213 -7.60 15.29 73.53
C SER A 213 -8.25 15.92 74.75
N GLY A 214 -7.45 16.18 75.76
CA GLY A 214 -7.87 16.90 76.96
C GLY A 214 -6.72 17.12 77.92
N THR A 215 -7.04 17.42 79.17
CA THR A 215 -6.05 17.65 80.22
C THR A 215 -6.37 16.80 81.44
N VAL A 216 -5.33 16.36 82.12
CA VAL A 216 -5.43 15.63 83.40
C VAL A 216 -4.62 16.34 84.46
N LEU A 217 -5.14 16.34 85.68
CA LEU A 217 -4.47 16.76 86.89
C LEU A 217 -3.72 15.54 87.47
N LEU A 218 -2.41 15.61 87.50
CA LEU A 218 -1.55 14.65 88.18
C LEU A 218 -1.34 15.11 89.61
N ILE A 219 -1.45 14.21 90.58
CA ILE A 219 -1.36 14.50 92.02
C ILE A 219 -0.29 13.61 92.62
N ASN A 220 0.71 14.20 93.27
CA ASN A 220 1.76 13.45 93.95
C ASN A 220 1.21 12.77 95.22
N GLN A 221 1.32 11.45 95.30
CA GLN A 221 0.92 10.69 96.48
C GLN A 221 2.07 10.49 97.48
N ARG A 222 3.27 10.97 97.14
CA ARG A 222 4.47 10.88 97.98
C ARG A 222 4.98 12.26 98.37
N ALA A 223 5.72 12.33 99.47
CA ALA A 223 6.45 13.52 99.90
C ALA A 223 7.86 13.62 99.27
N MET A 224 8.02 13.10 98.04
CA MET A 224 9.27 13.11 97.27
C MET A 224 8.99 13.62 95.86
N PRO A 225 9.89 14.36 95.21
CA PRO A 225 9.68 14.85 93.85
C PRO A 225 9.58 13.68 92.87
N VAL A 226 8.62 13.74 91.95
CA VAL A 226 8.38 12.70 90.93
C VAL A 226 8.32 13.34 89.56
N THR A 227 9.15 12.85 88.64
CA THR A 227 9.11 13.25 87.22
C THR A 227 8.25 12.26 86.44
N VAL A 228 7.22 12.78 85.76
CA VAL A 228 6.33 12.02 84.90
C VAL A 228 6.72 12.31 83.44
N PRO A 229 7.36 11.38 82.73
CA PRO A 229 7.77 11.59 81.35
C PRO A 229 6.55 11.71 80.41
N ALA A 230 6.75 12.38 79.28
CA ALA A 230 5.81 12.30 78.17
C ALA A 230 5.63 10.84 77.72
N GLY A 231 4.42 10.47 77.33
CA GLY A 231 4.05 9.11 76.96
C GLY A 231 3.62 8.22 78.13
N THR A 232 3.48 8.76 79.35
CA THR A 232 2.91 8.03 80.48
C THR A 232 1.44 7.70 80.20
N VAL A 233 1.05 6.45 80.42
CA VAL A 233 -0.31 5.96 80.11
C VAL A 233 -1.21 6.10 81.33
N VAL A 234 -2.38 6.71 81.11
CA VAL A 234 -3.45 6.85 82.10
C VAL A 234 -4.75 6.29 81.51
N SER A 235 -5.60 5.70 82.34
CA SER A 235 -6.82 5.03 81.89
C SER A 235 -8.03 5.31 82.77
N THR A 236 -9.21 5.05 82.20
CA THR A 236 -10.47 5.11 82.94
C THR A 236 -10.63 3.89 83.85
N GLY A 237 -11.06 4.12 85.09
CA GLY A 237 -11.28 3.05 86.07
C GLY A 237 -12.65 2.40 86.01
N SER A 238 -13.61 3.00 85.30
CA SER A 238 -14.98 2.50 85.15
C SER A 238 -15.32 2.19 83.68
N GLY A 239 -16.02 1.07 83.45
CA GLY A 239 -16.42 0.63 82.12
C GLY A 239 -15.30 -0.03 81.31
N VAL A 240 -15.35 0.15 79.99
CA VAL A 240 -14.28 -0.28 79.07
C VAL A 240 -13.08 0.67 79.29
N PRO A 241 -11.88 0.16 79.63
CA PRO A 241 -10.74 1.01 79.95
C PRO A 241 -10.26 1.73 78.68
N VAL A 242 -10.43 3.05 78.66
CA VAL A 242 -9.94 3.92 77.59
C VAL A 242 -8.57 4.43 78.00
N ARG A 243 -7.56 4.24 77.15
CA ARG A 243 -6.18 4.63 77.43
C ARG A 243 -5.82 5.97 76.78
N PHE A 244 -5.13 6.79 77.55
CA PHE A 244 -4.60 8.09 77.14
C PHE A 244 -3.11 8.12 77.43
N ARG A 245 -2.35 8.84 76.61
CA ARG A 245 -0.93 9.12 76.81
C ARG A 245 -0.73 10.59 77.14
N THR A 246 0.18 10.91 78.06
CA THR A 246 0.61 12.29 78.28
C THR A 246 1.41 12.80 77.09
N THR A 247 1.16 14.01 76.61
CA THR A 247 1.92 14.59 75.48
C THR A 247 3.08 15.48 75.93
N ALA A 248 3.12 15.85 77.22
CA ALA A 248 4.19 16.63 77.82
C ALA A 248 4.74 15.96 79.09
N GLU A 249 6.00 16.22 79.40
CA GLU A 249 6.62 15.87 80.68
C GLU A 249 6.13 16.82 81.78
N ALA A 250 5.92 16.28 82.98
CA ALA A 250 5.55 17.07 84.15
C ALA A 250 6.40 16.70 85.37
N GLN A 251 6.78 17.72 86.13
CA GLN A 251 7.55 17.57 87.36
C GLN A 251 6.66 17.90 88.56
N LEU A 252 6.39 16.89 89.38
CA LEU A 252 5.61 17.04 90.59
C LEU A 252 6.54 17.39 91.77
N PRO A 253 6.29 18.51 92.48
CA PRO A 253 7.04 18.87 93.68
C PRO A 253 6.96 17.76 94.75
N GLY A 254 8.00 17.67 95.60
CA GLY A 254 8.07 16.70 96.69
C GLY A 254 7.18 17.03 97.89
N GLN A 255 5.90 17.28 97.64
CA GLN A 255 4.88 17.54 98.64
C GLN A 255 3.68 16.65 98.34
N SER A 256 3.19 15.93 99.35
CA SER A 256 1.99 15.10 99.20
C SER A 256 0.79 15.99 98.85
N GLY A 257 0.08 15.65 97.79
CA GLY A 257 -1.04 16.44 97.27
C GLY A 257 -0.65 17.58 96.32
N ALA A 258 0.65 17.78 96.03
CA ALA A 258 1.04 18.71 94.98
C ALA A 258 0.49 18.23 93.62
N SER A 259 -0.06 19.15 92.83
CA SER A 259 -0.74 18.82 91.59
C SER A 259 -0.25 19.64 90.40
N VAL A 260 -0.19 19.01 89.22
CA VAL A 260 0.20 19.66 87.95
C VAL A 260 -0.73 19.20 86.83
N THR A 261 -1.21 20.13 86.02
CA THR A 261 -2.05 19.85 84.86
C THR A 261 -1.18 19.50 83.64
N VAL A 262 -1.51 18.40 82.96
CA VAL A 262 -0.76 17.88 81.81
C VAL A 262 -1.72 17.56 80.66
N PRO A 263 -1.39 17.92 79.41
CA PRO A 263 -2.17 17.52 78.25
C PRO A 263 -2.07 16.01 77.99
N VAL A 264 -3.18 15.42 77.58
CA VAL A 264 -3.31 14.00 77.22
C VAL A 264 -4.01 13.82 75.88
N GLU A 265 -3.68 12.72 75.22
CA GLU A 265 -4.25 12.30 73.95
C GLU A 265 -4.67 10.82 74.04
N ALA A 266 -5.84 10.48 73.50
CA ALA A 266 -6.33 9.11 73.44
C ALA A 266 -5.41 8.27 72.53
N MET A 267 -5.08 7.05 72.97
CA MET A 267 -4.27 6.13 72.17
C MET A 267 -5.06 5.58 70.98
N ASP A 268 -6.34 5.29 71.19
CA ASP A 268 -7.25 4.79 70.16
C ASP A 268 -8.09 5.95 69.62
N PRO A 269 -8.08 6.20 68.29
CA PRO A 269 -8.90 7.25 67.70
C PRO A 269 -10.40 6.89 67.78
N GLY A 270 -11.25 7.93 67.76
CA GLY A 270 -12.69 7.78 67.75
C GLY A 270 -13.40 8.26 69.02
N PRO A 271 -14.75 8.17 69.06
CA PRO A 271 -15.54 8.79 70.10
C PRO A 271 -15.47 8.06 71.45
N SER A 272 -14.93 6.84 71.49
CA SER A 272 -14.59 6.15 72.74
C SER A 272 -13.58 6.94 73.57
N GLY A 273 -12.76 7.78 72.94
CA GLY A 273 -11.83 8.68 73.62
C GLY A 273 -12.50 9.87 74.32
N ASN A 274 -13.77 10.18 74.03
CA ASN A 274 -14.49 11.31 74.64
C ASN A 274 -15.11 10.88 75.97
N VAL A 275 -14.37 11.07 77.06
CA VAL A 275 -14.78 10.69 78.41
C VAL A 275 -15.21 11.92 79.19
N GLY A 276 -16.23 11.76 80.03
CA GLY A 276 -16.69 12.78 80.95
C GLY A 276 -15.66 13.14 82.03
N THR A 277 -15.97 14.17 82.81
CA THR A 277 -15.14 14.62 83.92
C THR A 277 -14.96 13.53 84.99
N TYR A 278 -13.78 13.47 85.61
CA TYR A 278 -13.39 12.54 86.68
C TYR A 278 -13.40 11.05 86.33
N LEU A 279 -13.46 10.69 85.05
CA LEU A 279 -13.41 9.29 84.61
C LEU A 279 -12.00 8.75 84.43
N ILE A 280 -11.02 9.60 84.10
CA ILE A 280 -9.60 9.23 83.98
C ILE A 280 -9.00 9.25 85.39
N ASN A 281 -8.94 8.09 86.05
CA ASN A 281 -8.59 8.02 87.47
C ASN A 281 -7.55 6.94 87.81
N ARG A 282 -6.97 6.28 86.80
CA ARG A 282 -5.95 5.25 86.97
C ARG A 282 -4.71 5.59 86.14
N VAL A 283 -3.53 5.44 86.75
CA VAL A 283 -2.25 5.51 86.05
C VAL A 283 -1.76 4.08 85.81
N GLU A 284 -1.20 3.81 84.63
CA GLU A 284 -0.62 2.50 84.30
C GLU A 284 0.92 2.52 84.46
N GLY A 285 1.50 1.38 84.81
CA GLY A 285 2.96 1.21 84.94
C GLY A 285 3.53 1.57 86.32
N ALA A 286 4.84 1.86 86.38
CA ALA A 286 5.60 2.03 87.62
C ALA A 286 5.21 3.27 88.45
N LEU A 287 4.52 4.23 87.83
CA LEU A 287 4.06 5.47 88.48
C LEU A 287 2.69 5.32 89.16
N ALA A 288 2.00 4.19 88.99
CA ALA A 288 0.65 3.96 89.52
C ALA A 288 0.52 4.07 91.04
N SER A 289 1.59 3.76 91.79
CA SER A 289 1.64 3.85 93.26
C SER A 289 2.30 5.14 93.77
N GLN A 290 2.62 6.08 92.88
CA GLN A 290 3.34 7.32 93.18
C GLN A 290 2.52 8.55 92.82
N VAL A 291 1.69 8.45 91.77
CA VAL A 291 0.93 9.56 91.20
C VAL A 291 -0.52 9.15 91.03
N GLY A 292 -1.44 9.98 91.55
CA GLY A 292 -2.85 9.93 91.22
C GLY A 292 -3.15 10.75 89.98
N VAL A 293 -4.20 10.39 89.25
CA VAL A 293 -4.68 11.15 88.08
C VAL A 293 -6.16 11.43 88.24
N MET A 294 -6.60 12.60 87.81
CA MET A 294 -8.02 12.91 87.58
C MET A 294 -8.15 13.90 86.42
N ASN A 295 -9.22 13.83 85.63
CA ASN A 295 -9.53 14.87 84.65
C ASN A 295 -10.60 15.82 85.19
N GLU A 296 -10.28 17.10 85.33
CA GLU A 296 -11.24 18.14 85.77
C GLU A 296 -12.13 18.63 84.62
N GLN A 297 -11.70 18.40 83.38
CA GLN A 297 -12.44 18.69 82.16
C GLN A 297 -12.69 17.40 81.37
N PRO A 298 -13.81 17.30 80.64
CA PRO A 298 -14.05 16.17 79.74
C PRO A 298 -13.05 16.18 78.58
N THR A 299 -12.72 15.01 78.04
CA THR A 299 -11.94 14.92 76.80
C THR A 299 -12.86 15.02 75.59
N SER A 300 -12.37 15.62 74.50
CA SER A 300 -13.15 15.87 73.28
C SER A 300 -12.28 15.78 72.02
N GLY A 301 -12.90 15.77 70.85
CA GLY A 301 -12.19 15.70 69.55
C GLY A 301 -12.09 14.30 68.97
N GLY A 302 -12.54 13.26 69.68
CA GLY A 302 -12.69 11.91 69.14
C GLY A 302 -13.84 11.85 68.14
N THR A 303 -13.54 11.93 66.83
CA THR A 303 -14.55 11.94 65.77
C THR A 303 -14.53 10.64 64.95
N MET A 304 -15.67 10.32 64.36
CA MET A 304 -15.77 9.33 63.29
C MET A 304 -15.82 10.06 61.95
N ARG A 305 -15.09 9.56 60.96
CA ARG A 305 -15.24 9.97 59.57
C ARG A 305 -15.99 8.87 58.82
N GLN A 306 -17.10 9.27 58.21
CA GLN A 306 -17.82 8.40 57.30
C GLN A 306 -17.03 8.26 56.00
N VAL A 307 -16.65 7.03 55.70
CA VAL A 307 -16.14 6.68 54.39
C VAL A 307 -17.14 5.78 53.68
N GLY A 308 -17.24 5.95 52.36
CA GLY A 308 -17.91 4.99 51.52
C GLY A 308 -17.16 3.67 51.57
N ALA A 309 -17.83 2.59 51.99
CA ALA A 309 -17.29 1.24 51.89
C ALA A 309 -17.91 0.56 50.66
N VAL A 310 -17.07 -0.17 49.93
CA VAL A 310 -17.44 -0.98 48.76
C VAL A 310 -18.05 -2.30 49.21
#